data_AF-A0A831UFX6-F1
#
_entry.id   AF-A0A831UFX6-F1
#
_cell.length_a   1.000
_cell.length_b   1.000
_cell.length_c   1.000
_cell.angle_alpha   90.00
_cell.angle_beta   90.00
_cell.angle_gamma   90.00
#
_symmetry.space_group_name_H-M   'P 1'
#
loop_
_entity.id
_entity.type
_entity.pdbx_description
1 polymer ?
#
loop_
_entity_poly.entity_id
_entity_poly.type
_entity_poly.pdbx_seq_one_letter_code
_entity_poly.pdbx_strand_id
1 'polypeptide(L)'
;SVRSAGARISSDLRMGTVKLVTVPILRSLEILAPADRTEYVLTGEPGGDRIRLRASREDEEVLHWYLDERYLGPSVPEHPMRLPLSPGEHTLTCMAGAGDIDSVRFSVVSPDAGVSFKAL
;
A
#
# COMPACT_ATOMS: atom_id res chain seq x y z
N SER A 1 -20.21 -57.44 -58.58
CA SER A 1 -20.45 -56.02 -58.23
C SER A 1 -19.81 -55.78 -56.88
N VAL A 2 -18.61 -55.19 -56.85
CA VAL A 2 -17.85 -54.91 -55.63
C VAL A 2 -17.72 -53.39 -55.56
N ARG A 3 -18.36 -52.76 -54.56
CA ARG A 3 -18.31 -51.32 -54.35
C ARG A 3 -17.35 -51.01 -53.20
N SER A 4 -16.35 -50.21 -53.52
CA SER A 4 -15.39 -49.56 -52.64
C SER A 4 -16.08 -48.62 -51.65
N ALA A 5 -15.82 -48.82 -50.35
CA ALA A 5 -15.91 -47.79 -49.32
C ALA A 5 -14.45 -47.50 -48.91
N GLY A 6 -13.92 -46.28 -48.89
CA GLY A 6 -14.55 -45.01 -48.52
C GLY A 6 -13.74 -44.46 -47.34
N ALA A 7 -12.47 -44.10 -47.57
CA ALA A 7 -11.63 -43.46 -46.56
C ALA A 7 -12.05 -41.99 -46.42
N ARG A 8 -12.55 -41.60 -45.26
CA ARG A 8 -12.73 -40.19 -44.86
C ARG A 8 -11.80 -39.93 -43.70
N ILE A 9 -10.80 -39.08 -43.95
CA ILE A 9 -9.87 -38.57 -42.94
C ILE A 9 -10.65 -37.49 -42.17
N SER A 10 -10.95 -37.75 -40.89
CA SER A 10 -11.57 -36.77 -40.00
C SER A 10 -10.48 -35.83 -39.49
N SER A 11 -10.43 -34.62 -40.03
CA SER A 11 -9.59 -33.54 -39.50
C SER A 11 -10.32 -32.85 -38.34
N ASP A 12 -10.30 -33.49 -37.17
CA ASP A 12 -10.72 -32.87 -35.91
C ASP A 12 -9.51 -32.17 -35.27
N LEU A 13 -9.18 -30.97 -35.78
CA LEU A 13 -8.31 -30.05 -35.07
C LEU A 13 -9.16 -29.31 -34.02
N ARG A 14 -9.30 -29.90 -32.83
CA ARG A 14 -9.84 -29.18 -31.67
C ARG A 14 -8.84 -28.08 -31.30
N MET A 15 -9.09 -26.85 -31.75
CA MET A 15 -8.45 -25.66 -31.20
C MET A 15 -8.84 -25.57 -29.72
N GLY A 16 -7.94 -26.02 -28.85
CA GLY A 16 -8.04 -25.77 -27.43
C GLY A 16 -8.02 -24.26 -27.19
N THR A 17 -9.04 -23.76 -26.49
CA THR A 17 -9.08 -22.38 -26.01
C THR A 17 -7.83 -22.12 -25.17
N VAL A 18 -6.96 -21.23 -25.63
CA VAL A 18 -5.87 -20.68 -24.82
C VAL A 18 -6.53 -19.84 -23.72
N LYS A 19 -6.53 -20.35 -22.49
CA LYS A 19 -6.88 -19.54 -21.33
C LYS A 19 -5.71 -18.61 -21.06
N LEU A 20 -5.90 -17.32 -21.31
CA LEU A 20 -5.05 -16.28 -20.76
C LEU A 20 -5.14 -16.38 -19.24
N VAL A 21 -4.07 -16.87 -18.60
CA VAL A 21 -3.89 -16.77 -17.17
C VAL A 21 -3.37 -15.36 -16.92
N THR A 22 -4.24 -14.48 -16.42
CA THR A 22 -3.80 -13.18 -15.90
C THR A 22 -2.90 -13.47 -14.71
N VAL A 23 -1.59 -13.27 -14.86
CA VAL A 23 -0.68 -13.20 -13.72
C VAL A 23 -0.96 -11.84 -13.09
N PRO A 24 -1.42 -11.76 -11.83
CA PRO A 24 -1.54 -10.47 -11.17
C PRO A 24 -0.15 -9.85 -11.14
N ILE A 25 -0.04 -8.65 -11.70
CA ILE A 25 1.16 -7.83 -11.52
C ILE A 25 1.10 -7.41 -10.05
N LEU A 26 1.76 -8.17 -9.18
CA LEU A 26 1.83 -7.82 -7.76
C LEU A 26 2.53 -6.47 -7.66
N ARG A 27 1.78 -5.44 -7.26
CA ARG A 27 2.39 -4.15 -6.94
C ARG A 27 3.23 -4.35 -5.68
N SER A 28 4.47 -3.85 -5.71
CA SER A 28 5.29 -3.76 -4.52
C SER A 28 4.58 -2.92 -3.46
N LEU A 29 4.66 -3.34 -2.20
CA LEU A 29 4.20 -2.53 -1.09
C LEU A 29 5.14 -1.32 -0.95
N GLU A 30 4.57 -0.13 -0.94
CA GLU A 30 5.31 1.13 -0.80
C GLU A 30 4.51 2.07 0.11
N ILE A 31 5.15 2.70 1.09
CA ILE A 31 4.58 3.77 1.90
C ILE A 31 4.58 5.05 1.06
N LEU A 32 3.40 5.64 0.89
CA LEU A 32 3.19 6.86 0.10
C LEU A 32 3.12 8.12 0.99
N ALA A 33 2.71 7.95 2.26
CA ALA A 33 2.70 9.03 3.25
C ALA A 33 2.92 8.44 4.64
N PRO A 34 3.87 8.99 5.42
CA PRO A 34 4.83 10.03 5.05
C PRO A 34 5.80 9.55 3.95
N ALA A 35 6.32 10.48 3.14
CA ALA A 35 7.38 10.14 2.18
C ALA A 35 8.73 10.03 2.90
N ASP A 36 9.65 9.20 2.39
CA ASP A 36 10.97 9.03 3.00
C ASP A 36 11.72 10.37 3.12
N ARG A 37 12.29 10.59 4.31
CA ARG A 37 13.04 11.78 4.75
C ARG A 37 12.24 13.09 4.66
N THR A 38 10.93 13.02 4.85
CA THR A 38 10.10 14.21 5.01
C THR A 38 10.25 14.78 6.43
N GLU A 39 10.18 16.10 6.55
CA GLU A 39 10.09 16.81 7.83
C GLU A 39 8.68 17.42 8.00
N TYR A 40 8.09 17.25 9.18
CA TYR A 40 6.84 17.88 9.59
C TYR A 40 7.08 18.92 10.67
N VAL A 41 6.38 20.05 10.60
CA VAL A 41 6.37 21.08 11.66
C VAL A 41 5.04 21.01 12.40
N LEU A 42 5.08 20.90 13.72
CA LEU A 42 3.86 20.91 14.54
C LEU A 42 3.17 22.28 14.46
N THR A 43 1.86 22.27 14.29
CA THR A 43 1.04 23.50 14.28
C THR A 43 0.68 23.94 15.70
N GLY A 44 0.60 22.99 16.65
CA GLY A 44 0.13 23.23 18.01
C GLY A 44 -1.39 23.39 18.10
N GLU A 45 -2.13 23.22 17.00
CA GLU A 45 -3.59 23.28 17.00
C GLU A 45 -4.19 22.00 17.60
N PRO A 46 -5.25 22.09 18.42
CA PRO A 46 -5.92 20.92 18.98
C PRO A 46 -6.35 19.93 17.90
N GLY A 47 -5.64 18.81 17.82
CA GLY A 47 -5.91 17.77 16.84
C GLY A 47 -5.46 18.08 15.41
N GLY A 48 -4.68 19.14 15.17
CA GLY A 48 -4.05 19.44 13.89
C GLY A 48 -2.80 18.59 13.63
N ASP A 49 -2.09 18.21 14.70
CA ASP A 49 -0.82 17.50 14.65
C ASP A 49 -0.99 15.99 14.42
N ARG A 50 -1.53 15.63 13.25
CA ARG A 50 -1.67 14.24 12.81
C ARG A 50 -1.59 14.10 11.30
N ILE A 51 -1.05 12.98 10.82
CA ILE A 51 -1.00 12.64 9.40
C ILE A 51 -1.81 11.38 9.11
N ARG A 52 -2.32 11.25 7.88
CA ARG A 52 -2.88 9.97 7.40
C ARG A 52 -1.74 9.14 6.84
N LEU A 53 -1.65 7.88 7.27
CA LEU A 53 -0.74 6.91 6.68
C LEU A 53 -1.33 6.40 5.37
N ARG A 54 -0.48 6.26 4.35
CA ARG A 54 -0.87 5.84 3.00
C ARG A 54 0.14 4.81 2.49
N ALA A 55 -0.34 3.81 1.77
CA ALA A 55 0.52 2.84 1.08
C ALA A 55 -0.10 2.40 -0.25
N SER A 56 0.72 1.88 -1.15
CA SER A 56 0.34 1.48 -2.51
C SER A 56 -0.78 0.44 -2.60
N ARG A 57 -1.01 -0.31 -1.51
CA ARG A 57 -1.98 -1.42 -1.39
C ARG A 57 -3.07 -1.17 -0.34
N GLU A 58 -3.23 0.08 0.15
CA GLU A 58 -4.19 0.40 1.22
C GLU A 58 -5.67 0.12 0.85
N ASP A 59 -5.99 0.07 -0.45
CA ASP A 59 -7.33 -0.21 -0.98
C ASP A 59 -7.54 -1.71 -1.31
N GLU A 60 -6.50 -2.54 -1.19
CA GLU A 60 -6.51 -3.94 -1.65
C GLU A 60 -6.53 -4.93 -0.49
N GLU A 61 -5.95 -4.57 0.66
CA GLU A 61 -5.82 -5.47 1.81
C GLU A 61 -5.69 -4.76 3.16
N VAL A 62 -5.66 -5.56 4.23
CA VAL A 62 -5.32 -5.09 5.58
C VAL A 62 -3.82 -4.82 5.65
N LEU A 63 -3.44 -3.63 6.12
CA LEU A 63 -2.04 -3.26 6.36
C LEU A 63 -1.78 -3.10 7.84
N HIS A 64 -0.64 -3.62 8.32
CA HIS A 64 -0.21 -3.53 9.71
C HIS A 64 0.89 -2.48 9.85
N TRP A 65 0.71 -1.55 10.77
CA TRP A 65 1.58 -0.38 10.93
C TRP A 65 2.38 -0.44 12.22
N TYR A 66 3.63 0.01 12.12
CA TYR A 66 4.56 0.12 13.22
C TYR A 66 5.26 1.47 13.17
N LEU A 67 5.43 2.11 14.33
CA LEU A 67 6.22 3.32 14.50
C LEU A 67 7.31 3.03 15.53
N ASP A 68 8.57 3.23 15.15
CA ASP A 68 9.73 2.98 16.00
C ASP A 68 9.66 1.59 16.65
N GLU A 69 9.43 0.58 15.79
CA GLU A 69 9.29 -0.84 16.15
C GLU A 69 8.05 -1.18 17.01
N ARG A 70 7.23 -0.18 17.37
CA ARG A 70 6.00 -0.37 18.14
C ARG A 70 4.80 -0.53 17.22
N TYR A 71 4.05 -1.62 17.41
CA TYR A 71 2.80 -1.84 16.69
C TYR A 71 1.75 -0.77 17.00
N LEU A 72 1.24 -0.12 15.96
CA LEU A 72 0.16 0.88 16.05
C LEU A 72 -1.22 0.24 15.86
N GLY A 73 -1.33 -0.73 14.96
CA GLY A 73 -2.59 -1.35 14.59
C GLY A 73 -2.72 -1.65 13.09
N PRO A 74 -3.85 -2.22 12.68
CA PRO A 74 -4.17 -2.42 11.27
C PRO A 74 -4.84 -1.18 10.66
N SER A 75 -4.81 -1.06 9.34
CA SER A 75 -5.72 -0.21 8.54
C SER A 75 -6.43 -1.05 7.48
N VAL A 76 -7.65 -0.64 7.15
CA VAL A 76 -8.45 -1.16 6.04
C VAL A 76 -8.93 0.01 5.17
N PRO A 77 -9.39 -0.22 3.93
CA PRO A 77 -9.82 0.87 3.05
C PRO A 77 -10.85 1.81 3.71
N GLU A 78 -11.78 1.26 4.49
CA GLU A 78 -12.83 2.00 5.18
C GLU A 78 -12.36 2.66 6.50
N HIS A 79 -11.20 2.25 7.01
CA HIS A 79 -10.66 2.72 8.28
C HIS A 79 -9.17 3.05 8.14
N PRO A 80 -8.84 4.19 7.50
CA PRO A 80 -7.46 4.61 7.31
C PRO A 80 -6.81 4.96 8.65
N MET A 81 -5.52 4.65 8.78
CA MET A 81 -4.76 4.99 9.98
C MET A 81 -4.36 6.47 9.98
N ARG A 82 -4.58 7.14 11.11
CA ARG A 82 -4.05 8.47 11.39
C ARG A 82 -3.04 8.38 12.52
N LEU A 83 -1.85 8.91 12.28
CA LEU A 83 -0.78 8.96 13.24
C LEU A 83 -0.72 10.35 13.89
N PRO A 84 -0.93 10.46 15.21
CA PRO A 84 -0.58 11.67 15.95
C PRO A 84 0.92 11.92 15.86
N LEU A 85 1.32 13.15 15.57
CA LEU A 85 2.73 13.52 15.47
C LEU A 85 3.30 13.84 16.86
N SER A 86 4.54 13.44 17.08
CA SER A 86 5.36 13.79 18.25
C SER A 86 6.72 14.28 17.77
N PRO A 87 7.37 15.28 18.42
CA PRO A 87 8.70 15.70 18.03
C PRO A 87 9.71 14.55 18.07
N GLY A 88 10.59 14.46 17.06
CA GLY A 88 11.63 13.45 16.99
C GLY A 88 11.87 12.92 15.57
N GLU A 89 12.88 12.06 15.47
CA GLU A 89 13.12 11.21 14.31
C GLU A 89 12.33 9.91 14.45
N HIS A 90 11.65 9.51 13.40
CA HIS A 90 10.74 8.37 13.40
C HIS A 90 10.99 7.44 12.23
N THR A 91 10.84 6.13 12.46
CA THR A 91 10.77 5.11 11.43
C THR A 91 9.36 4.53 11.37
N LEU A 92 8.70 4.68 10.23
CA LEU A 92 7.41 4.04 9.97
C LEU A 92 7.61 2.79 9.12
N THR A 93 7.02 1.69 9.56
CA THR A 93 7.02 0.42 8.83
C THR A 93 5.58 -0.02 8.54
N CYS A 94 5.35 -0.50 7.32
CA CYS A 94 4.09 -1.06 6.87
C CYS A 94 4.30 -2.52 6.47
N MET A 95 3.39 -3.41 6.87
CA MET A 95 3.43 -4.83 6.54
C MET A 95 2.09 -5.30 5.97
N ALA A 96 2.14 -5.96 4.82
CA ALA A 96 1.02 -6.64 4.18
C ALA A 96 0.80 -8.03 4.77
N GLY A 97 -0.39 -8.62 4.56
CA GLY A 97 -0.73 -9.93 5.14
C GLY A 97 0.14 -11.09 4.65
N ALA A 98 0.73 -10.95 3.45
CA ALA A 98 1.66 -11.92 2.87
C ALA A 98 3.12 -11.77 3.38
N GLY A 99 3.39 -10.76 4.22
CA GLY A 99 4.73 -10.49 4.76
C GLY A 99 5.59 -9.54 3.92
N ASP A 100 5.05 -8.92 2.86
CA ASP A 100 5.70 -7.79 2.19
C ASP A 100 5.80 -6.62 3.17
N ILE A 101 6.96 -5.94 3.20
CA ILE A 101 7.26 -4.86 4.14
C ILE A 101 7.86 -3.68 3.38
N ASP A 102 7.49 -2.47 3.77
CA ASP A 102 8.21 -1.25 3.42
C ASP A 102 8.48 -0.38 4.65
N SER A 103 9.49 0.49 4.59
CA SER A 103 9.87 1.37 5.70
C SER A 103 10.41 2.71 5.22
N VAL A 104 9.97 3.78 5.89
CA VAL A 104 10.40 5.16 5.62
C VAL A 104 10.83 5.84 6.92
N ARG A 105 11.72 6.82 6.80
CA ARG A 105 12.09 7.70 7.91
C ARG A 105 11.47 9.08 7.73
N PHE A 106 11.10 9.73 8.82
CA PHE A 106 10.62 11.12 8.79
C PHE A 106 10.95 11.80 10.12
N SER A 107 11.03 13.12 10.09
CA SER A 107 11.27 13.93 11.29
C SER A 107 10.06 14.79 11.60
N VAL A 108 9.88 15.11 12.87
CA VAL A 108 8.88 16.06 13.36
C VAL A 108 9.59 17.07 14.25
N VAL A 109 9.43 18.34 13.92
CA VAL A 109 10.02 19.46 14.67
C VAL A 109 8.92 20.33 15.28
N SER A 110 9.20 20.86 16.46
CA SER A 110 8.41 21.97 17.02
C SER A 110 8.86 23.27 16.35
N PRO A 111 7.94 24.21 16.07
CA PRO A 111 8.33 25.53 15.62
C PRO A 111 9.20 26.22 16.68
N ASP A 112 10.17 27.01 16.22
CA ASP A 112 10.97 27.85 17.12
C ASP A 112 10.06 28.72 17.99
N ALA A 113 10.44 28.90 19.26
CA ALA A 113 9.71 29.72 20.20
C ALA A 113 9.57 31.16 19.66
N GLY A 114 8.41 31.50 19.10
CA GLY A 114 8.12 32.80 18.48
C GLY A 114 7.35 32.75 17.17
N VAL A 115 7.26 31.60 16.51
CA VAL A 115 6.45 31.46 15.28
C VAL A 115 5.05 30.95 15.64
N SER A 116 4.07 31.86 15.69
CA SER A 116 2.66 31.51 15.77
C SER A 116 2.07 31.50 14.36
N PHE A 117 1.60 30.34 13.91
CA PHE A 117 0.78 30.25 12.72
C PHE A 117 -0.64 30.70 13.08
N LYS A 118 -1.09 31.78 12.46
CA LYS A 118 -2.43 32.31 12.70
C LYS A 118 -3.44 31.45 11.92
N ALA A 119 -4.41 30.86 12.62
CA ALA A 119 -5.53 30.16 11.98
C ALA A 119 -6.28 31.12 11.04
N LEU A 120 -6.56 30.67 9.81
CA LEU A 120 -7.33 31.40 8.80
C LEU A 120 -8.84 31.32 9.08
#